data_AF-A0A519KX77-F1
#
_entry.id   AF-A0A519KX77-F1
#
_cell.length_a   1.000
_cell.length_b   1.000
_cell.length_c   1.000
_cell.angle_alpha   90.00
_cell.angle_beta   90.00
_cell.angle_gamma   90.00
#
_symmetry.space_group_name_H-M   'P 1'
#
loop_
_entity.id
_entity.type
_entity.pdbx_description
1 polymer ?
#
loop_
_entity_poly.entity_id
_entity_poly.type
_entity_poly.pdbx_seq_one_letter_code
_entity_poly.pdbx_strand_id
1 'polypeptide(L)'
;MNRLHLALSVCALAFGTATPVLAQQAQPVAVARTAAASLTAEHRAAAVAAIIAAVETRYVFPERIPAIRGRLDEGLSSGRYDTVDAAVFAERVSADLRASSGDGHMYLNNAPAEYAAALTSEGDVFDNPELRAIWADAARRANSGLGEMRILPGNIRYLRITQFHWVADRTGQAYDDAMRFLRDGDAVIIDLRGNGGGDHAAVRYLLSHFMKPDQLDITFLETGKEPIQSRTLDHLPAGRLTGKPLYVL
;
A
#
# COMPACT_ATOMS: atom_id res chain seq x y z
N MET A 1 -22.60 67.23 -1.94
CA MET A 1 -21.48 67.80 -1.15
C MET A 1 -20.68 66.60 -0.65
N ASN A 2 -19.41 66.34 -0.96
CA ASN A 2 -18.33 67.13 -1.52
C ASN A 2 -17.43 66.19 -2.36
N ARG A 3 -16.99 66.68 -3.52
CA ARG A 3 -15.94 66.09 -4.37
C ARG A 3 -14.57 66.51 -3.82
N LEU A 4 -13.51 65.71 -4.00
CA LEU A 4 -12.10 66.15 -4.15
C LEU A 4 -11.29 64.93 -4.65
N HIS A 5 -10.92 64.85 -5.93
CA HIS A 5 -9.82 65.49 -6.67
C HIS A 5 -8.48 64.73 -6.65
N LEU A 6 -8.24 64.16 -7.84
CA LEU A 6 -7.03 63.65 -8.47
C LEU A 6 -5.81 64.57 -8.28
N ALA A 7 -4.64 63.98 -7.98
CA ALA A 7 -3.34 64.61 -8.20
C ALA A 7 -2.48 63.68 -9.06
N LEU A 8 -2.18 64.13 -10.28
CA LEU A 8 -1.15 63.60 -11.17
C LEU A 8 0.23 63.89 -10.57
N SER A 9 1.10 62.88 -10.54
CA SER A 9 2.55 63.09 -10.56
C SER A 9 3.14 62.36 -11.75
N VAL A 10 3.64 63.16 -12.69
CA VAL A 10 4.45 62.76 -13.83
C VAL A 10 5.85 62.45 -13.29
N CYS A 11 6.32 61.22 -13.48
CA CYS A 11 7.74 60.88 -13.34
C CYS A 11 8.26 60.44 -14.71
N ALA A 12 9.30 61.16 -15.15
CA ALA A 12 9.95 61.02 -16.43
C ALA A 12 10.60 59.62 -16.59
N LEU A 13 10.40 59.03 -17.77
CA LEU A 13 11.12 57.84 -18.21
C LEU A 13 12.57 58.19 -18.51
N ALA A 14 13.51 57.62 -17.75
CA ALA A 14 14.88 57.42 -18.20
C ALA A 14 14.96 56.02 -18.83
N PHE A 15 15.08 55.95 -20.16
CA PHE A 15 15.35 54.70 -20.88
C PHE A 15 16.82 54.30 -20.66
N GLY A 16 17.06 53.46 -19.66
CA GLY A 16 18.27 52.65 -19.59
C GLY A 16 18.13 51.45 -20.51
N THR A 17 18.93 51.39 -21.58
CA THR A 17 19.02 50.22 -22.46
C THR A 17 19.75 49.09 -21.74
N ALA A 18 19.03 48.33 -20.93
CA ALA A 18 19.49 47.02 -20.48
C ALA A 18 19.09 45.98 -21.54
N THR A 19 20.05 45.46 -22.29
CA THR A 19 19.84 44.27 -23.12
C THR A 19 19.40 43.12 -22.21
N PRO A 20 18.25 42.46 -22.49
CA PRO A 20 17.85 41.32 -21.70
C PRO A 20 18.84 40.19 -21.98
N VAL A 21 19.56 39.75 -20.95
CA VAL A 21 20.23 38.45 -20.97
C VAL A 21 19.11 37.42 -21.04
N LEU A 22 18.95 36.79 -22.21
CA LEU A 22 18.10 35.61 -22.36
C LEU A 22 18.63 34.55 -21.39
N ALA A 23 17.91 34.33 -20.30
CA ALA A 23 18.14 33.20 -19.42
C ALA A 23 17.99 31.93 -20.26
N GLN A 24 19.11 31.27 -20.53
CA GLN A 24 19.14 30.01 -21.24
C GLN A 24 18.41 28.98 -20.37
N GLN A 25 17.18 28.65 -20.75
CA GLN A 25 16.41 27.60 -20.09
C GLN A 25 17.25 26.32 -20.17
N ALA A 26 17.66 25.81 -19.01
CA ALA A 26 18.30 24.51 -18.92
C ALA A 26 17.34 23.49 -19.55
N GLN A 27 17.81 22.79 -20.58
CA GLN A 27 17.05 21.69 -21.16
C GLN A 27 16.76 20.68 -20.04
N PRO A 28 15.55 20.11 -19.98
CA PRO A 28 15.27 19.06 -19.03
C PRO A 28 16.26 17.93 -19.29
N VAL A 29 17.10 17.64 -18.29
CA VAL A 29 17.96 16.47 -18.32
C VAL A 29 17.03 15.28 -18.43
N ALA A 30 16.98 14.66 -19.60
CA ALA A 30 16.27 13.42 -19.80
C ALA A 30 16.91 12.41 -18.84
N VAL A 31 16.22 12.13 -17.73
CA VAL A 31 16.56 11.00 -16.87
C VAL A 31 16.43 9.79 -17.79
N ALA A 32 17.56 9.21 -18.17
CA ALA A 32 17.59 7.97 -18.92
C ALA A 32 16.81 6.95 -18.11
N ARG A 33 15.57 6.66 -18.53
CA ARG A 33 14.83 5.51 -18.04
C ARG A 33 15.65 4.31 -18.46
N THR A 34 16.34 3.69 -17.51
CA THR A 34 16.91 2.36 -17.71
C THR A 34 15.76 1.50 -18.23
N ALA A 35 15.85 1.02 -19.47
CA ALA A 35 14.82 0.17 -20.05
C ALA A 35 14.67 -1.03 -19.13
N ALA A 36 13.46 -1.25 -18.59
CA ALA A 36 13.18 -2.43 -17.79
C ALA A 36 13.52 -3.66 -18.64
N ALA A 37 14.34 -4.57 -18.09
CA ALA A 37 14.73 -5.79 -18.79
C ALA A 37 13.48 -6.57 -19.19
N SER A 38 13.38 -6.93 -20.47
CA SER A 38 12.25 -7.70 -21.00
C SER A 38 12.31 -9.15 -20.52
N LEU A 39 11.17 -9.74 -20.17
CA LEU A 39 11.10 -11.15 -19.77
C LEU A 39 11.33 -12.08 -20.97
N THR A 40 12.31 -12.97 -20.84
CA THR A 40 12.53 -14.08 -21.78
C THR A 40 11.68 -15.28 -21.39
N ALA A 41 11.54 -16.26 -22.28
CA ALA A 41 10.87 -17.52 -21.96
C ALA A 41 11.53 -18.25 -20.78
N GLU A 42 12.86 -18.21 -20.72
CA GLU A 42 13.64 -18.78 -19.62
C GLU A 42 13.34 -18.10 -18.28
N HIS A 43 13.27 -16.76 -18.24
CA HIS A 43 12.90 -16.03 -17.02
C HIS A 43 11.51 -16.44 -16.52
N ARG A 44 10.53 -16.57 -17.42
CA ARG A 44 9.16 -16.96 -17.07
C ARG A 44 9.09 -18.39 -16.54
N ALA A 45 9.78 -19.33 -17.20
CA ALA A 45 9.83 -20.72 -16.75
C ALA A 45 10.51 -20.85 -15.37
N ALA A 46 11.63 -20.15 -15.17
CA ALA A 46 12.33 -20.13 -13.89
C ALA A 46 11.45 -19.53 -12.76
N ALA A 47 10.75 -18.43 -13.05
CA ALA A 47 9.84 -17.81 -12.08
C ALA A 47 8.68 -18.76 -11.71
N VAL A 48 8.03 -19.40 -12.68
CA VAL A 48 6.95 -20.36 -12.41
C VAL A 48 7.45 -21.54 -11.58
N ALA A 49 8.62 -22.10 -11.91
CA ALA A 49 9.22 -23.19 -11.13
C ALA A 49 9.51 -22.78 -9.68
N ALA A 50 10.06 -21.57 -9.46
CA ALA A 50 10.32 -21.05 -8.13
C ALA A 50 9.04 -20.84 -7.31
N ILE A 51 7.97 -20.34 -7.95
CA ILE A 51 6.66 -20.16 -7.31
C ILE A 51 6.07 -21.50 -6.90
N ILE A 52 6.10 -22.50 -7.78
CA ILE A 52 5.64 -23.86 -7.50
C ILE A 52 6.38 -24.44 -6.29
N ALA A 53 7.73 -24.32 -6.26
CA ALA A 53 8.52 -24.78 -5.12
C ALA A 53 8.17 -24.06 -3.81
N ALA A 54 7.92 -22.75 -3.85
CA ALA A 54 7.50 -21.98 -2.67
C ALA A 54 6.11 -22.42 -2.16
N VAL A 55 5.16 -22.67 -3.07
CA VAL A 55 3.83 -23.17 -2.73
C VAL A 55 3.91 -24.55 -2.08
N GLU A 56 4.69 -25.47 -2.65
CA GLU A 56 4.85 -26.83 -2.13
C GLU A 56 5.41 -26.89 -0.71
N THR A 57 6.31 -25.96 -0.40
CA THR A 57 7.04 -25.98 0.87
C THR A 57 6.34 -25.19 1.98
N ARG A 58 5.57 -24.16 1.64
CA ARG A 58 5.08 -23.18 2.63
C ARG A 58 3.57 -23.00 2.66
N TYR A 59 2.84 -23.47 1.64
CA TYR A 59 1.41 -23.21 1.58
C TYR A 59 0.64 -23.99 2.65
N VAL A 60 -0.30 -23.31 3.30
CA VAL A 60 -0.98 -23.82 4.50
C VAL A 60 -2.11 -24.80 4.21
N PHE A 61 -2.58 -24.86 2.95
CA PHE A 61 -3.63 -25.78 2.49
C PHE A 61 -3.03 -26.82 1.52
N PRO A 62 -2.42 -27.91 2.03
CA PRO A 62 -1.70 -28.87 1.20
C PRO A 62 -2.56 -29.52 0.12
N GLU A 63 -3.87 -29.68 0.38
CA GLU A 63 -4.83 -30.23 -0.56
C GLU A 63 -5.04 -29.38 -1.81
N ARG A 64 -4.68 -28.08 -1.77
CA ARG A 64 -4.79 -27.16 -2.91
C ARG A 64 -3.54 -27.15 -3.79
N ILE A 65 -2.41 -27.62 -3.28
CA ILE A 65 -1.12 -27.58 -3.98
C ILE A 65 -1.18 -28.25 -5.37
N PRO A 66 -1.79 -29.45 -5.56
CA PRO A 66 -1.87 -30.07 -6.87
C PRO A 66 -2.63 -29.22 -7.90
N ALA A 67 -3.71 -28.56 -7.48
CA ALA A 67 -4.50 -27.69 -8.35
C ALA A 67 -3.72 -26.43 -8.75
N ILE A 68 -3.00 -25.82 -7.81
CA ILE A 68 -2.14 -24.66 -8.06
C ILE A 68 -1.04 -25.02 -9.05
N ARG A 69 -0.30 -26.11 -8.78
CA ARG A 69 0.76 -26.59 -9.67
C ARG A 69 0.24 -26.83 -11.08
N GLY A 70 -0.82 -27.63 -11.22
CA GLY A 70 -1.40 -27.96 -12.52
C GLY A 70 -1.83 -26.72 -13.30
N ARG A 71 -2.40 -25.72 -12.62
CA ARG A 71 -2.80 -24.46 -13.25
C ARG A 71 -1.59 -23.65 -13.74
N LEU A 72 -0.53 -23.57 -12.95
CA LEU A 72 0.69 -22.86 -13.33
C LEU A 72 1.41 -23.56 -14.49
N ASP A 73 1.48 -24.88 -14.49
CA ASP A 73 2.07 -25.68 -15.58
C ASP A 73 1.25 -25.54 -16.88
N GLU A 74 -0.08 -25.56 -16.78
CA GLU A 74 -0.98 -25.29 -17.92
C GLU A 74 -0.77 -23.87 -18.47
N GLY A 75 -0.67 -22.87 -17.57
CA GLY A 75 -0.42 -21.48 -17.96
C GLY A 75 0.91 -21.30 -18.72
N LEU A 76 1.95 -22.03 -18.32
CA LEU A 76 3.24 -22.00 -18.99
C LEU A 76 3.21 -22.72 -20.34
N SER A 77 2.67 -23.94 -20.39
CA SER A 77 2.64 -24.77 -21.61
C SER A 77 1.69 -24.26 -22.70
N SER A 78 0.62 -23.56 -22.31
CA SER A 78 -0.34 -22.95 -23.25
C SER A 78 0.10 -21.60 -23.80
N GLY A 79 1.22 -21.05 -23.32
CA GLY A 79 1.68 -19.71 -23.69
C GLY A 79 0.87 -18.59 -23.06
N ARG A 80 -0.01 -18.87 -22.08
CA ARG A 80 -0.75 -17.82 -21.34
C ARG A 80 0.19 -16.80 -20.72
N TYR A 81 1.36 -17.25 -20.28
CA TYR A 81 2.39 -16.37 -19.71
C TYR A 81 3.30 -15.72 -20.75
N ASP A 82 3.12 -15.93 -22.06
CA ASP A 82 3.98 -15.32 -23.07
C ASP A 82 3.76 -13.81 -23.16
N THR A 83 4.65 -13.10 -22.48
CA THR A 83 4.75 -11.65 -22.46
C THR A 83 6.18 -11.26 -22.11
N VAL A 84 6.62 -10.14 -22.68
CA VAL A 84 7.88 -9.48 -22.32
C VAL A 84 7.72 -8.53 -21.13
N ASP A 85 6.48 -8.18 -20.80
CA ASP A 85 6.12 -7.26 -19.72
C ASP A 85 5.94 -8.01 -18.39
N ALA A 86 6.78 -7.67 -17.40
CA ALA A 86 6.77 -8.27 -16.08
C ALA A 86 5.49 -7.99 -15.27
N ALA A 87 4.85 -6.83 -15.47
CA ALA A 87 3.59 -6.51 -14.79
C ALA A 87 2.47 -7.39 -15.32
N VAL A 88 2.40 -7.57 -16.64
CA VAL A 88 1.41 -8.46 -17.28
C VAL A 88 1.65 -9.92 -16.87
N PHE A 89 2.90 -10.35 -16.77
CA PHE A 89 3.23 -11.69 -16.28
C PHE A 89 2.75 -11.87 -14.83
N ALA A 90 3.06 -10.92 -13.95
CA ALA A 90 2.66 -10.94 -12.54
C ALA A 90 1.14 -10.97 -12.37
N GLU A 91 0.40 -10.18 -13.16
CA GLU A 91 -1.06 -10.18 -13.17
C GLU A 91 -1.63 -11.55 -13.54
N ARG A 92 -1.16 -12.14 -14.64
CA ARG A 92 -1.65 -13.43 -15.15
C ARG A 92 -1.37 -14.57 -14.17
N VAL A 93 -0.15 -14.64 -13.65
CA VAL A 93 0.23 -15.63 -12.63
C VAL A 93 -0.61 -15.44 -11.36
N SER A 94 -0.83 -14.20 -10.92
CA SER A 94 -1.68 -13.91 -9.76
C SER A 94 -3.12 -14.34 -9.97
N ALA A 95 -3.69 -14.15 -11.16
CA ALA A 95 -5.03 -14.61 -11.48
C ALA A 95 -5.15 -16.13 -11.37
N ASP A 96 -4.16 -16.85 -11.90
CA ASP A 96 -4.12 -18.31 -11.87
C ASP A 96 -3.87 -18.87 -10.47
N LEU A 97 -3.00 -18.22 -9.69
CA LEU A 97 -2.80 -18.52 -8.26
C LEU A 97 -4.12 -18.42 -7.49
N ARG A 98 -4.81 -17.27 -7.56
CA ARG A 98 -6.08 -17.05 -6.82
C ARG A 98 -7.19 -18.00 -7.28
N ALA A 99 -7.32 -18.23 -8.58
CA ALA A 99 -8.36 -19.09 -9.13
C ALA A 99 -8.20 -20.56 -8.71
N SER A 100 -6.96 -21.04 -8.61
CA SER A 100 -6.65 -22.43 -8.26
C SER A 100 -6.61 -22.67 -6.74
N SER A 101 -6.22 -21.66 -5.96
CA SER A 101 -6.18 -21.73 -4.50
C SER A 101 -7.52 -21.41 -3.83
N GLY A 102 -8.31 -20.50 -4.42
CA GLY A 102 -9.44 -19.84 -3.75
C GLY A 102 -9.00 -18.81 -2.69
N ASP A 103 -7.71 -18.46 -2.68
CA ASP A 103 -7.07 -17.63 -1.67
C ASP A 103 -6.62 -16.29 -2.26
N GLY A 104 -7.24 -15.20 -1.77
CA GLY A 104 -6.96 -13.84 -2.22
C GLY A 104 -5.55 -13.35 -1.89
N HIS A 105 -4.86 -13.97 -0.93
CA HIS A 105 -3.50 -13.62 -0.51
C HIS A 105 -2.42 -14.16 -1.45
N MET A 106 -2.78 -15.06 -2.37
CA MET A 106 -1.83 -15.65 -3.32
C MET A 106 -1.68 -14.75 -4.55
N TYR A 107 -0.56 -14.02 -4.64
CA TYR A 107 -0.25 -13.17 -5.79
C TYR A 107 1.26 -12.99 -5.99
N LEU A 108 1.63 -12.60 -7.21
CA LEU A 108 2.98 -12.21 -7.58
C LEU A 108 3.02 -10.68 -7.72
N ASN A 109 3.92 -10.02 -7.00
CA ASN A 109 4.15 -8.58 -7.13
C ASN A 109 5.39 -8.30 -8.00
N ASN A 110 5.27 -7.37 -8.96
CA ASN A 110 6.41 -6.87 -9.71
C ASN A 110 6.96 -5.60 -9.04
N ALA A 111 7.88 -5.79 -8.09
CA ALA A 111 8.46 -4.70 -7.30
C ALA A 111 10.00 -4.69 -7.39
N PRO A 112 10.59 -4.20 -8.50
CA PRO A 112 12.03 -4.30 -8.74
C PRO A 112 12.87 -3.53 -7.71
N ALA A 113 12.38 -2.40 -7.19
CA ALA A 113 13.07 -1.65 -6.14
C ALA A 113 13.09 -2.41 -4.80
N GLU A 114 11.96 -3.03 -4.42
CA GLU A 114 11.86 -3.85 -3.22
C GLU A 114 12.73 -5.10 -3.34
N TYR A 115 12.72 -5.74 -4.52
CA TYR A 115 13.56 -6.89 -4.80
C TYR A 115 15.05 -6.55 -4.73
N ALA A 116 15.47 -5.43 -5.33
CA ALA A 116 16.86 -4.97 -5.26
C ALA A 116 17.30 -4.70 -3.82
N ALA A 117 16.46 -4.07 -3.00
CA ALA A 117 16.72 -3.87 -1.58
C ALA A 117 16.76 -5.19 -0.80
N ALA A 118 15.88 -6.14 -1.12
CA ALA A 118 15.88 -7.45 -0.46
C ALA A 118 17.18 -8.24 -0.71
N LEU A 119 17.79 -8.09 -1.89
CA LEU A 119 19.05 -8.75 -2.24
C LEU A 119 20.26 -8.27 -1.42
N THR A 120 20.19 -7.07 -0.83
CA THR A 120 21.27 -6.54 0.02
C THR A 120 21.13 -6.94 1.48
N SER A 121 20.10 -7.72 1.84
CA SER A 121 19.88 -8.14 3.22
C SER A 121 20.88 -9.20 3.69
N GLU A 122 21.56 -8.94 4.80
CA GLU A 122 22.40 -9.92 5.51
C GLU A 122 21.63 -10.73 6.57
N GLY A 123 20.33 -10.44 6.75
CA GLY A 123 19.46 -11.05 7.75
C GLY A 123 18.01 -11.12 7.30
N ASP A 124 17.06 -10.97 8.24
CA ASP A 124 15.64 -10.90 7.89
C ASP A 124 15.41 -9.74 6.91
N VAL A 125 14.88 -10.06 5.73
CA VAL A 125 14.58 -9.11 4.67
C VAL A 125 13.66 -7.99 5.19
N PHE A 126 12.75 -8.28 6.12
CA PHE A 126 11.84 -7.28 6.68
C PHE A 126 12.54 -6.22 7.55
N ASP A 127 13.75 -6.52 8.05
CA ASP A 127 14.58 -5.59 8.81
C ASP A 127 15.53 -4.76 7.95
N ASN A 128 15.61 -5.04 6.63
CA ASN A 128 16.48 -4.31 5.72
C ASN A 128 16.14 -2.80 5.70
N PRO A 129 17.11 -1.90 5.96
CA PRO A 129 16.84 -0.47 6.09
C PRO A 129 16.39 0.19 4.78
N GLU A 130 16.87 -0.27 3.62
CA GLU A 130 16.46 0.25 2.31
C GLU A 130 15.02 -0.14 2.02
N LEU A 131 14.65 -1.39 2.28
CA LEU A 131 13.28 -1.88 2.11
C LEU A 131 12.31 -1.16 3.06
N ARG A 132 12.70 -0.99 4.32
CA ARG A 132 11.92 -0.21 5.30
C ARG A 132 11.76 1.25 4.88
N ALA A 133 12.76 1.86 4.25
CA ALA A 133 12.65 3.21 3.71
C ALA A 133 11.64 3.30 2.55
N ILE A 134 11.62 2.31 1.65
CA ILE A 134 10.61 2.21 0.58
C ILE A 134 9.20 2.14 1.16
N TRP A 135 8.96 1.26 2.14
CA TRP A 135 7.67 1.14 2.80
C TRP A 135 7.28 2.38 3.60
N ALA A 136 8.25 3.02 4.26
CA ALA A 136 8.03 4.27 4.97
C ALA A 136 7.59 5.40 4.05
N ASP A 137 8.21 5.53 2.87
CA ASP A 137 7.83 6.52 1.88
C ASP A 137 6.46 6.21 1.25
N ALA A 138 6.17 4.94 0.97
CA ALA A 138 4.86 4.50 0.51
C ALA A 138 3.75 4.83 1.52
N ALA A 139 3.94 4.47 2.80
CA ALA A 139 3.02 4.79 3.88
C ALA A 139 2.83 6.31 4.03
N ARG A 140 3.91 7.09 3.99
CA ARG A 140 3.83 8.55 4.06
C ARG A 140 3.00 9.13 2.91
N ARG A 141 3.26 8.70 1.66
CA ARG A 141 2.53 9.19 0.48
C ARG A 141 1.05 8.82 0.52
N ALA A 142 0.72 7.65 1.06
CA ALA A 142 -0.65 7.15 1.14
C ALA A 142 -1.37 7.53 2.44
N ASN A 143 -0.76 8.35 3.31
CA ASN A 143 -1.27 8.63 4.66
C ASN A 143 -1.61 7.35 5.45
N SER A 144 -0.68 6.38 5.42
CA SER A 144 -0.85 5.02 5.95
C SER A 144 -2.10 4.29 5.43
N GLY A 145 -2.57 4.66 4.24
CA GLY A 145 -3.74 4.11 3.56
C GLY A 145 -5.06 4.81 3.89
N LEU A 146 -5.07 5.79 4.79
CA LEU A 146 -6.25 6.59 5.16
C LEU A 146 -6.57 7.57 4.03
N GLY A 147 -7.41 7.13 3.10
CA GLY A 147 -7.62 7.78 1.81
C GLY A 147 -8.72 8.84 1.80
N GLU A 148 -9.68 8.80 2.73
CA GLU A 148 -10.76 9.79 2.82
C GLU A 148 -11.37 9.82 4.23
N MET A 149 -11.64 11.01 4.76
CA MET A 149 -12.41 11.22 5.98
C MET A 149 -13.52 12.23 5.73
N ARG A 150 -14.75 11.93 6.14
CA ARG A 150 -15.91 12.78 5.86
C ARG A 150 -16.97 12.71 6.94
N ILE A 151 -17.74 13.79 7.09
CA ILE A 151 -18.96 13.80 7.89
C ILE A 151 -20.12 13.72 6.91
N LEU A 152 -20.91 12.66 7.01
CA LEU A 152 -22.12 12.46 6.22
C LEU A 152 -23.34 13.04 6.98
N PRO A 153 -24.48 13.28 6.30
CA PRO A 153 -25.72 13.70 6.95
C PRO A 153 -26.07 12.80 8.14
N GLY A 154 -26.56 13.41 9.23
CA GLY A 154 -26.83 12.69 10.49
C GLY A 154 -25.60 12.43 11.35
N ASN A 155 -24.53 13.24 11.20
CA ASN A 155 -23.28 13.13 11.98
C ASN A 155 -22.61 11.74 11.90
N ILE A 156 -22.72 11.08 10.75
CA ILE A 156 -22.06 9.80 10.50
C ILE A 156 -20.63 10.07 10.04
N ARG A 157 -19.65 9.48 10.72
CA ARG A 157 -18.23 9.63 10.39
C ARG A 157 -17.81 8.52 9.44
N TYR A 158 -17.30 8.91 8.29
CA TYR A 158 -16.84 8.02 7.24
C TYR A 158 -15.32 8.05 7.18
N LEU A 159 -14.70 6.88 7.14
CA LEU A 159 -13.26 6.70 6.89
C LEU A 159 -13.08 5.64 5.81
N ARG A 160 -12.44 6.01 4.69
CA ARG A 160 -11.99 5.06 3.67
C ARG A 160 -10.55 4.67 3.92
N ILE A 161 -10.30 3.36 4.00
CA ILE A 161 -8.94 2.81 4.11
C ILE A 161 -8.67 2.02 2.84
N THR A 162 -7.67 2.45 2.08
CA THR A 162 -7.33 1.89 0.77
C THR A 162 -6.28 0.78 0.84
N GLN A 163 -5.47 0.77 1.90
CA GLN A 163 -4.48 -0.28 2.16
C GLN A 163 -4.05 -0.21 3.63
N PHE A 164 -3.55 -1.31 4.18
CA PHE A 164 -2.99 -1.36 5.53
C PHE A 164 -1.47 -1.26 5.47
N HIS A 165 -0.93 -0.06 5.65
CA HIS A 165 0.51 0.13 5.82
C HIS A 165 0.87 0.06 7.30
N TRP A 166 2.04 -0.47 7.64
CA TRP A 166 2.59 -0.32 8.98
C TRP A 166 4.03 0.19 8.95
N VAL A 167 4.24 1.28 9.68
CA VAL A 167 5.54 1.88 9.95
C VAL A 167 5.49 2.30 11.39
N ALA A 168 6.39 1.74 12.21
CA ALA A 168 6.48 2.03 13.63
C ALA A 168 6.41 3.54 13.89
N ASP A 169 5.66 3.92 14.92
CA ASP A 169 5.36 5.27 15.39
C ASP A 169 4.56 6.17 14.43
N ARG A 170 4.80 6.11 13.11
CA ARG A 170 4.09 6.95 12.11
C ARG A 170 2.66 6.49 11.89
N THR A 171 2.46 5.19 11.67
CA THR A 171 1.13 4.67 11.32
C THR A 171 0.19 4.77 12.51
N GLY A 172 0.68 4.46 13.72
CA GLY A 172 -0.10 4.62 14.94
C GLY A 172 -0.61 6.06 15.11
N GLN A 173 0.24 7.06 14.92
CA GLN A 173 -0.16 8.47 14.98
C GLN A 173 -1.26 8.84 13.97
N ALA A 174 -1.11 8.40 12.71
CA ALA A 174 -2.12 8.66 11.68
C ALA A 174 -3.48 8.02 12.04
N TYR A 175 -3.46 6.82 12.61
CA TYR A 175 -4.66 6.11 13.04
C TYR A 175 -5.26 6.76 14.29
N ASP A 176 -4.45 7.19 15.25
CA ASP A 176 -4.91 7.97 16.41
C ASP A 176 -5.66 9.25 15.97
N ASP A 177 -5.13 9.98 14.99
CA ASP A 177 -5.79 11.18 14.45
C ASP A 177 -7.11 10.86 13.76
N ALA A 178 -7.17 9.77 12.99
CA ALA A 178 -8.41 9.29 12.41
C ALA A 178 -9.42 8.90 13.50
N MET A 179 -8.99 8.19 14.54
CA MET A 179 -9.89 7.82 15.64
C MET A 179 -10.40 9.04 16.40
N ARG A 180 -9.57 10.08 16.59
CA ARG A 180 -10.01 11.37 17.14
C ARG A 180 -11.06 12.04 16.26
N PHE A 181 -10.92 11.97 14.93
CA PHE A 181 -11.94 12.49 14.01
C PHE A 181 -13.25 11.71 14.08
N LEU A 182 -13.18 10.37 14.19
CA LEU A 182 -14.35 9.50 14.25
C LEU A 182 -15.12 9.61 15.57
N ARG A 183 -14.45 10.00 16.66
CA ARG A 183 -14.99 9.86 18.02
C ARG A 183 -16.25 10.64 18.30
N ASP A 184 -16.51 11.75 17.61
CA ASP A 184 -17.67 12.62 17.84
C ASP A 184 -18.84 12.32 16.89
N GLY A 185 -18.75 11.26 16.08
CA GLY A 185 -19.84 10.78 15.23
C GLY A 185 -20.94 10.06 15.99
N ASP A 186 -22.18 10.14 15.51
CA ASP A 186 -23.29 9.34 16.05
C ASP A 186 -23.23 7.88 15.55
N ALA A 187 -22.61 7.66 14.38
CA ALA A 187 -22.25 6.37 13.84
C ALA A 187 -20.94 6.45 13.04
N VAL A 188 -20.31 5.31 12.80
CA VAL A 188 -19.05 5.20 12.04
C VAL A 188 -19.23 4.25 10.85
N ILE A 189 -18.71 4.64 9.70
CA ILE A 189 -18.53 3.79 8.52
C ILE A 189 -17.03 3.67 8.24
N ILE A 190 -16.52 2.45 8.26
CA ILE A 190 -15.18 2.11 7.76
C ILE A 190 -15.35 1.47 6.39
N ASP A 191 -14.90 2.15 5.35
CA ASP A 191 -15.00 1.67 3.98
C ASP A 191 -13.70 1.00 3.56
N LEU A 192 -13.77 -0.32 3.39
CA LEU A 192 -12.69 -1.20 2.95
C LEU A 192 -12.93 -1.68 1.51
N ARG A 193 -13.91 -1.14 0.79
CA ARG A 193 -14.13 -1.50 -0.62
C ARG A 193 -12.91 -1.11 -1.43
N GLY A 194 -12.37 -2.10 -2.14
CA GLY A 194 -11.14 -1.94 -2.92
C GLY A 194 -9.86 -1.93 -2.07
N ASN A 195 -9.93 -2.20 -0.77
CA ASN A 195 -8.75 -2.41 0.07
C ASN A 195 -8.14 -3.78 -0.22
N GLY A 196 -6.87 -3.81 -0.63
CA GLY A 196 -6.12 -5.03 -0.97
C GLY A 196 -5.51 -5.77 0.22
N GLY A 197 -5.76 -5.32 1.45
CA GLY A 197 -5.11 -5.83 2.66
C GLY A 197 -3.85 -5.04 3.02
N GLY A 198 -2.85 -5.73 3.55
CA GLY A 198 -1.57 -5.15 3.96
C GLY A 198 -1.08 -5.73 5.28
N ASP A 199 -0.45 -4.90 6.10
CA ASP A 199 0.20 -5.33 7.34
C ASP A 199 -0.81 -5.52 8.48
N HIS A 200 -0.79 -6.70 9.10
CA HIS A 200 -1.68 -7.04 10.22
C HIS A 200 -1.50 -6.13 11.43
N ALA A 201 -0.32 -5.56 11.67
CA ALA A 201 -0.13 -4.64 12.80
C ALA A 201 -1.04 -3.40 12.68
N ALA A 202 -1.28 -2.90 11.47
CA ALA A 202 -2.23 -1.81 11.23
C ALA A 202 -3.68 -2.25 11.46
N VAL A 203 -4.03 -3.47 11.01
CA VAL A 203 -5.36 -4.07 11.22
C VAL A 203 -5.62 -4.24 12.72
N ARG A 204 -4.69 -4.88 13.45
CA ARG A 204 -4.72 -5.06 14.90
C ARG A 204 -4.89 -3.73 15.62
N TYR A 205 -4.15 -2.70 15.22
CA TYR A 205 -4.23 -1.38 15.84
C TYR A 205 -5.63 -0.77 15.67
N LEU A 206 -6.14 -0.72 14.42
CA LEU A 206 -7.49 -0.24 14.13
C LEU A 206 -8.58 -1.01 14.89
N LEU A 207 -8.56 -2.33 14.78
CA LEU A 207 -9.55 -3.22 15.36
C LEU A 207 -9.55 -3.12 16.89
N SER A 208 -8.39 -2.88 17.51
CA SER A 208 -8.29 -2.65 18.96
C SER A 208 -9.12 -1.46 19.42
N HIS A 209 -9.32 -0.41 18.62
CA HIS A 209 -10.19 0.71 19.02
C HIS A 209 -11.66 0.29 19.17
N PHE A 210 -12.11 -0.75 18.49
CA PHE A 210 -13.52 -1.17 18.48
C PHE A 210 -13.82 -2.39 19.37
N MET A 211 -12.78 -3.01 19.94
CA MET A 211 -12.90 -4.25 20.71
C MET A 211 -12.43 -4.05 22.16
N LYS A 212 -12.65 -5.06 23.02
CA LYS A 212 -12.09 -5.09 24.38
C LYS A 212 -10.57 -5.35 24.32
N PRO A 213 -9.79 -4.98 25.34
CA PRO A 213 -8.39 -5.40 25.46
C PRO A 213 -8.27 -6.93 25.56
N ASP A 214 -7.09 -7.46 25.21
CA ASP A 214 -6.74 -8.87 25.28
C ASP A 214 -7.82 -9.85 24.74
N GLN A 215 -8.44 -9.48 23.62
CA GLN A 215 -9.31 -10.35 22.86
C GLN A 215 -8.52 -10.93 21.67
N LEU A 216 -8.67 -12.24 21.46
CA LEU A 216 -8.09 -12.91 20.29
C LEU A 216 -8.63 -12.28 19.01
N ASP A 217 -7.73 -11.84 18.11
CA ASP A 217 -8.10 -11.29 16.81
C ASP A 217 -7.95 -12.33 15.69
N ILE A 218 -6.79 -12.98 15.59
CA ILE A 218 -6.40 -13.94 14.56
C ILE A 218 -5.34 -14.90 15.09
N THR A 219 -5.33 -16.10 14.51
CA THR A 219 -4.26 -17.08 14.68
C THR A 219 -3.56 -17.28 13.34
N PHE A 220 -2.27 -16.99 13.30
CA PHE A 220 -1.39 -17.26 12.16
C PHE A 220 -0.93 -18.71 12.19
N LEU A 221 -1.01 -19.36 11.04
CA LEU A 221 -0.56 -20.72 10.82
C LEU A 221 0.55 -20.71 9.77
N GLU A 222 1.59 -21.49 10.01
CA GLU A 222 2.63 -21.76 9.03
C GLU A 222 3.00 -23.23 9.11
N THR A 223 3.17 -23.88 7.96
CA THR A 223 3.46 -25.31 7.89
C THR A 223 4.71 -25.65 8.70
N GLY A 224 4.56 -26.56 9.67
CA GLY A 224 5.65 -27.00 10.53
C GLY A 224 6.01 -26.04 11.67
N LYS A 225 5.24 -24.98 11.91
CA LYS A 225 5.44 -24.06 13.04
C LYS A 225 4.22 -24.04 13.97
N GLU A 226 4.47 -23.69 15.22
CA GLU A 226 3.41 -23.47 16.20
C GLU A 226 2.56 -22.26 15.80
N PRO A 227 1.23 -22.31 16.04
CA PRO A 227 0.36 -21.18 15.76
C PRO A 227 0.75 -19.93 16.56
N ILE A 228 0.75 -18.77 15.89
CA ILE A 228 1.00 -17.49 16.54
C ILE A 228 -0.33 -16.74 16.66
N GLN A 229 -0.70 -16.36 17.88
CA GLN A 229 -1.92 -15.58 18.10
C GLN A 229 -1.59 -14.10 18.18
N SER A 230 -2.38 -13.29 17.48
CA SER A 230 -2.47 -11.86 17.74
C SER A 230 -3.69 -11.58 18.61
N ARG A 231 -3.57 -10.53 19.42
CA ARG A 231 -4.57 -10.13 20.41
C ARG A 231 -4.68 -8.62 20.46
N THR A 232 -5.89 -8.09 20.62
CA THR A 232 -6.14 -6.65 20.68
C THR A 232 -5.29 -5.97 21.76
N LEU A 233 -4.80 -4.78 21.46
CA LEU A 233 -3.91 -4.01 22.33
C LEU A 233 -4.62 -3.55 23.61
N ASP A 234 -3.88 -3.46 24.71
CA ASP A 234 -4.41 -2.98 26.00
C ASP A 234 -4.57 -1.46 26.01
N HIS A 235 -3.53 -0.75 25.58
CA HIS A 235 -3.45 0.70 25.58
C HIS A 235 -3.56 1.27 24.16
N LEU A 236 -4.37 2.31 24.00
CA LEU A 236 -4.60 3.04 22.77
C LEU A 236 -4.61 4.54 23.08
N PRO A 237 -3.69 5.36 22.53
CA PRO A 237 -3.62 6.79 22.85
C PRO A 237 -4.89 7.57 22.49
N ALA A 238 -5.56 7.26 21.37
CA ALA A 238 -6.86 7.85 21.04
C ALA A 238 -8.06 7.24 21.80
N GLY A 239 -7.82 6.24 22.65
CA GLY A 239 -8.86 5.53 23.40
C GLY A 239 -9.71 4.60 22.52
N ARG A 240 -10.69 3.92 23.12
CA ARG A 240 -11.60 3.02 22.39
C ARG A 240 -12.84 3.76 21.91
N LEU A 241 -13.36 3.33 20.77
CA LEU A 241 -14.60 3.80 20.17
C LEU A 241 -15.68 2.71 20.25
N THR A 242 -16.03 2.32 21.48
CA THR A 242 -17.07 1.33 21.76
C THR A 242 -18.42 1.99 22.04
N GLY A 243 -19.51 1.24 21.82
CA GLY A 243 -20.88 1.71 22.12
C GLY A 243 -21.53 2.58 21.04
N LYS A 244 -20.93 2.69 19.86
CA LYS A 244 -21.49 3.38 18.69
C LYS A 244 -21.77 2.39 17.55
N PRO A 245 -22.81 2.61 16.72
CA PRO A 245 -23.00 1.82 15.51
C PRO A 245 -21.76 1.91 14.60
N LEU A 246 -21.22 0.75 14.24
CA LEU A 246 -20.10 0.60 13.32
C LEU A 246 -20.57 -0.21 12.11
N TYR A 247 -20.34 0.32 10.92
CA TYR A 247 -20.58 -0.36 9.66
C TYR A 247 -19.25 -0.51 8.92
N VAL A 248 -19.05 -1.66 8.31
CA VAL A 248 -17.89 -1.94 7.45
C VAL A 248 -18.41 -2.20 6.04
N LEU A 249 -17.85 -1.50 5.06
CA LEU A 249 -18.18 -1.65 3.64
C LEU A 249 -17.08 -2.37 2.89
#